data_AF-A0A842PBL2-F1
#
_entry.id   AF-A0A842PBL2-F1
#
_cell.length_a   1.000
_cell.length_b   1.000
_cell.length_c   1.000
_cell.angle_alpha   90.00
_cell.angle_beta   90.00
_cell.angle_gamma   90.00
#
_symmetry.space_group_name_H-M   'P 1'
#
loop_
_entity.id
_entity.type
_entity.pdbx_description
1 polymer ?
#
loop_
_entity_poly.entity_id
_entity_poly.type
_entity_poly.pdbx_seq_one_letter_code
_entity_poly.pdbx_strand_id
1 'polypeptide(L)'
;MWKSYITVLKRGGEWIHVLERIAESTKRKSFTIHDLPVSERPRERLLKLGSEALSAQEILALVLGRGIAGESVMVTAQRLLSELGNLKGIANASIEELSKVKGIGVAKAAQLKASFELGNRVEESYLYEKEEKTVRTPEDAVNLVKRRLRGKKREHFIALLLDTRSHLITTSEISIGSLDTSIAHPREVFKEAISASANSCIFIHNHPSGNPTPSGDENLLEDVVL
;
A
#
# COMPACT_ATOMS: atom_id res chain seq x y z
N MET A 1 -10.91 29.80 -45.24
CA MET A 1 -11.80 30.98 -45.40
C MET A 1 -12.38 31.34 -44.03
N TRP A 2 -11.69 32.18 -43.28
CA TRP A 2 -12.25 32.90 -42.12
C TRP A 2 -11.98 34.38 -42.40
N LYS A 3 -13.02 35.12 -42.80
CA LYS A 3 -12.95 36.56 -43.05
C LYS A 3 -13.14 37.27 -41.71
N SER A 4 -12.06 37.79 -41.13
CA SER A 4 -12.15 38.69 -39.99
C SER A 4 -12.65 40.06 -40.47
N TYR A 5 -13.89 40.39 -40.17
CA TYR A 5 -14.44 41.72 -40.42
C TYR A 5 -13.80 42.72 -39.45
N ILE A 6 -13.11 43.72 -40.01
CA ILE A 6 -12.60 44.88 -39.29
C ILE A 6 -13.73 45.91 -39.29
N THR A 7 -14.31 46.22 -38.13
CA THR A 7 -15.21 47.38 -37.98
C THR A 7 -14.42 48.50 -37.30
N VAL A 8 -14.08 49.54 -38.07
CA VAL A 8 -13.45 50.76 -37.56
C VAL A 8 -14.55 51.76 -37.24
N LEU A 9 -14.76 52.07 -35.96
CA LEU A 9 -15.63 53.17 -35.54
C LEU A 9 -14.80 54.46 -35.45
N LYS A 10 -15.15 55.44 -36.29
CA LYS A 10 -14.53 56.77 -36.32
C LYS A 10 -15.26 57.68 -35.33
N ARG A 11 -14.60 58.08 -34.24
CA ARG A 11 -15.00 59.24 -33.43
C ARG A 11 -13.76 60.07 -33.13
N GLY A 12 -13.70 61.30 -33.63
CA GLY A 12 -12.74 62.31 -33.13
C GLY A 12 -11.33 62.32 -33.74
N GLY A 13 -11.06 61.66 -34.87
CA GLY A 13 -9.84 61.93 -35.65
C GLY A 13 -8.54 61.25 -35.19
N GLU A 14 -8.55 60.47 -34.11
CA GLU A 14 -7.42 59.63 -33.71
C GLU A 14 -7.66 58.14 -34.05
N TRP A 15 -6.63 57.51 -34.62
CA TRP A 15 -6.61 56.07 -34.88
C TRP A 15 -6.33 55.33 -33.57
N ILE A 16 -7.36 54.76 -32.93
CA ILE A 16 -7.15 53.86 -31.80
C ILE A 16 -6.90 52.46 -32.37
N HIS A 17 -5.67 51.97 -32.27
CA HIS A 17 -5.33 50.57 -32.52
C HIS A 17 -5.95 49.68 -31.43
N VAL A 18 -7.23 49.34 -31.57
CA VAL A 18 -7.97 48.50 -30.59
C VAL A 18 -7.41 47.07 -30.51
N LEU A 19 -6.68 46.60 -31.53
CA LEU A 19 -6.13 45.24 -31.58
C LEU A 19 -4.91 45.02 -30.67
N GLU A 20 -4.10 46.05 -30.38
CA GLU A 20 -2.94 45.91 -29.48
C GLU A 20 -3.40 45.73 -28.02
N ARG A 21 -4.39 46.50 -27.55
CA ARG A 21 -4.89 46.40 -26.17
C ARG A 21 -5.58 45.06 -25.85
N ILE A 22 -6.12 44.35 -26.85
CA ILE A 22 -6.74 43.03 -26.63
C ILE A 22 -5.67 41.92 -26.62
N ALA A 23 -4.62 42.03 -27.43
CA ALA A 23 -3.53 41.06 -27.43
C ALA A 23 -2.66 41.12 -26.16
N GLU A 24 -2.44 42.33 -25.63
CA GLU A 24 -1.59 42.56 -24.45
C GLU A 24 -2.26 42.19 -23.11
N SER A 25 -3.60 42.07 -23.10
CA SER A 25 -4.42 41.67 -21.95
C SER A 25 -4.44 40.16 -21.69
N THR A 26 -3.96 39.34 -22.63
CA THR A 26 -3.98 37.87 -22.55
C THR A 26 -2.70 37.24 -21.98
N LYS A 27 -2.03 37.89 -21.02
CA LYS A 27 -1.25 37.11 -20.03
C LYS A 27 -2.24 36.38 -19.14
N ARG A 28 -2.82 35.27 -19.63
CA ARG A 28 -3.69 34.41 -18.83
C ARG A 28 -2.89 33.96 -17.61
N LYS A 29 -3.22 34.49 -16.44
CA LYS A 29 -2.76 33.92 -15.16
C LYS A 29 -3.16 32.45 -15.18
N SER A 30 -2.17 31.54 -15.13
CA SER A 30 -2.47 30.12 -15.06
C SER A 30 -3.15 29.85 -13.73
N PHE A 31 -4.30 29.20 -13.75
CA PHE A 31 -4.97 28.73 -12.55
C PHE A 31 -4.02 27.84 -11.73
N THR A 32 -3.86 28.14 -10.44
CA THR A 32 -2.97 27.46 -9.49
C THR A 32 -3.78 26.76 -8.41
N ILE A 33 -3.13 25.92 -7.60
CA ILE A 33 -3.79 25.31 -6.42
C ILE A 33 -4.30 26.38 -5.46
N HIS A 34 -3.66 27.55 -5.39
CA HIS A 34 -4.10 28.63 -4.51
C HIS A 34 -5.41 29.27 -4.95
N ASP A 35 -5.78 29.12 -6.23
CA ASP A 35 -7.05 29.60 -6.77
C ASP A 35 -8.23 28.65 -6.47
N LEU A 36 -7.96 27.44 -5.97
CA LEU A 36 -8.98 26.54 -5.45
C LEU A 36 -9.45 27.01 -4.05
N PRO A 37 -10.75 26.84 -3.73
CA PRO A 37 -11.23 26.90 -2.35
C PRO A 37 -10.33 26.05 -1.44
N VAL A 38 -10.05 26.53 -0.22
CA VAL A 38 -9.12 25.84 0.70
C VAL A 38 -9.53 24.38 0.91
N SER A 39 -10.84 24.11 1.02
CA SER A 39 -11.39 22.76 1.17
C SER A 39 -11.17 21.84 -0.03
N GLU A 40 -10.91 22.38 -1.21
CA GLU A 40 -10.67 21.63 -2.45
C GLU A 40 -9.18 21.47 -2.78
N ARG A 41 -8.28 22.03 -1.95
CA ARG A 41 -6.85 21.87 -2.17
C ARG A 41 -6.41 20.45 -1.77
N PRO A 42 -5.56 19.76 -2.55
CA PRO A 42 -5.20 18.37 -2.31
C PRO A 42 -4.68 18.09 -0.89
N ARG A 43 -3.87 19.00 -0.33
CA ARG A 43 -3.34 18.85 1.05
C ARG A 43 -4.44 18.86 2.08
N GLU A 44 -5.38 19.80 1.97
CA GLU A 44 -6.44 19.94 2.97
C GLU A 44 -7.50 18.85 2.82
N ARG A 45 -7.74 18.40 1.58
CA ARG A 45 -8.54 17.20 1.30
C ARG A 45 -7.93 15.96 1.92
N LEU A 46 -6.61 15.77 1.81
CA LEU A 46 -5.90 14.64 2.43
C LEU A 46 -6.09 14.65 3.96
N LEU A 47 -5.94 15.82 4.60
CA LEU A 47 -6.10 15.96 6.04
C LEU A 47 -7.55 15.74 6.51
N LYS A 48 -8.54 16.15 5.72
CA LYS A 48 -9.95 16.08 6.09
C LYS A 48 -10.61 14.74 5.77
N LEU A 49 -10.26 14.14 4.63
CA LEU A 49 -10.97 12.99 4.04
C LEU A 49 -10.10 11.73 3.93
N GLY A 50 -8.79 11.82 4.17
CA GLY A 50 -7.85 10.72 3.97
C GLY A 50 -7.42 10.55 2.51
N SER A 51 -6.39 9.72 2.28
CA SER A 51 -5.79 9.51 0.96
C SER A 51 -6.73 8.82 -0.04
N GLU A 52 -7.66 8.00 0.44
CA GLU A 52 -8.60 7.27 -0.42
C GLU A 52 -9.61 8.19 -1.14
N ALA A 53 -9.83 9.40 -0.61
CA ALA A 53 -10.71 10.38 -1.24
C ALA A 53 -10.03 11.22 -2.34
N LEU A 54 -8.72 11.04 -2.55
CA LEU A 54 -7.96 11.79 -3.55
C LEU A 54 -7.87 11.00 -4.85
N SER A 55 -7.98 11.70 -5.96
CA SER A 55 -7.67 11.17 -7.29
C SER A 55 -6.16 10.91 -7.45
N ALA A 56 -5.81 10.04 -8.40
CA ALA A 56 -4.41 9.81 -8.77
C ALA A 56 -3.68 11.10 -9.15
N GLN A 57 -4.37 12.05 -9.80
CA GLN A 57 -3.83 13.36 -10.14
C GLN A 57 -3.48 14.17 -8.89
N GLU A 58 -4.34 14.18 -7.88
CA GLU A 58 -4.12 14.88 -6.61
C GLU A 58 -2.97 14.24 -5.82
N ILE A 59 -2.90 12.91 -5.77
CA ILE A 59 -1.79 12.19 -5.12
C ILE A 59 -0.46 12.53 -5.79
N LEU A 60 -0.40 12.48 -7.13
CA LEU A 60 0.79 12.88 -7.88
C LEU A 60 1.14 14.34 -7.63
N ALA A 61 0.15 15.24 -7.59
CA ALA A 61 0.37 16.64 -7.30
C ALA A 61 0.97 16.88 -5.91
N LEU A 62 0.53 16.12 -4.90
CA LEU A 62 1.09 16.16 -3.56
C LEU A 62 2.53 15.68 -3.52
N VAL A 63 2.83 14.57 -4.20
CA VAL A 63 4.21 14.07 -4.32
C VAL A 63 5.09 15.13 -5.00
N LEU A 64 4.69 15.65 -6.16
CA LEU A 64 5.47 16.62 -6.92
C LEU A 64 5.63 17.99 -6.22
N GLY A 65 4.72 18.34 -5.32
CA GLY A 65 4.75 19.51 -4.44
C GLY A 65 4.46 20.84 -5.14
N ARG A 66 5.20 21.18 -6.21
CA ARG A 66 5.07 22.46 -6.93
C ARG A 66 5.04 22.30 -8.44
N GLY A 67 4.35 23.23 -9.10
CA GLY A 67 4.27 23.30 -10.56
C GLY A 67 5.54 23.86 -11.18
N ILE A 68 5.43 24.36 -12.40
CA ILE A 68 6.46 25.13 -13.08
C ILE A 68 5.98 26.57 -13.26
N ALA A 69 6.87 27.47 -13.71
CA ALA A 69 6.50 28.85 -13.97
C ALA A 69 5.33 28.91 -14.97
N GLY A 70 4.23 29.55 -14.56
CA GLY A 70 3.02 29.69 -15.37
C GLY A 70 2.18 28.42 -15.52
N GLU A 71 2.38 27.39 -14.69
CA GLU A 71 1.56 26.18 -14.74
C GLU A 71 1.46 25.46 -13.38
N SER A 72 0.23 25.14 -12.96
CA SER A 72 -0.04 24.39 -11.72
C SER A 72 0.54 22.98 -11.75
N VAL A 73 0.94 22.47 -10.58
CA VAL A 73 1.34 21.06 -10.42
C VAL A 73 0.22 20.10 -10.79
N MET A 74 -1.05 20.51 -10.66
CA MET A 74 -2.19 19.71 -11.11
C MET A 74 -2.14 19.44 -12.61
N VAL A 75 -1.72 20.43 -13.40
CA VAL A 75 -1.58 20.29 -14.87
C VAL A 75 -0.38 19.39 -15.18
N THR A 76 0.71 19.52 -14.44
CA THR A 76 1.88 18.62 -14.59
C THR A 76 1.52 17.17 -14.25
N ALA A 77 0.77 16.93 -13.18
CA ALA A 77 0.28 15.60 -12.78
C ALA A 77 -0.68 15.01 -13.82
N GLN A 78 -1.59 15.82 -14.36
CA GLN A 78 -2.48 15.39 -15.43
C GLN A 78 -1.71 15.01 -16.69
N ARG A 79 -0.70 15.81 -17.06
CA ARG A 79 0.15 15.54 -18.22
C ARG A 79 0.88 14.21 -18.08
N LEU A 80 1.45 13.92 -16.90
CA LEU A 80 2.06 12.62 -16.62
C LEU A 80 1.09 11.46 -16.87
N LEU A 81 -0.13 11.55 -16.34
CA LEU A 81 -1.16 10.53 -16.55
C LEU A 81 -1.57 10.41 -18.02
N SER A 82 -1.67 11.52 -18.74
CA SER A 82 -2.04 11.52 -20.15
C SER A 82 -0.94 10.96 -21.07
N GLU A 83 0.32 11.28 -20.81
CA GLU A 83 1.45 10.83 -21.64
C GLU A 83 1.88 9.39 -21.33
N LEU A 84 1.73 8.95 -20.08
CA LEU A 84 2.14 7.60 -19.63
C LEU A 84 0.94 6.68 -19.33
N GLY A 85 -0.28 7.12 -19.63
CA GLY A 85 -1.53 6.37 -19.56
C GLY A 85 -2.14 6.25 -18.16
N ASN A 86 -1.39 5.72 -17.19
CA ASN A 86 -1.86 5.51 -15.83
C ASN A 86 -0.69 5.41 -14.83
N LEU A 87 -0.99 5.22 -13.54
CA LEU A 87 0.03 5.09 -12.48
C LEU A 87 1.04 3.97 -12.75
N LYS A 88 0.62 2.84 -13.33
CA LYS A 88 1.52 1.73 -13.69
C LYS A 88 2.49 2.14 -14.79
N GLY A 89 2.02 2.88 -15.79
CA GLY A 89 2.89 3.44 -16.83
C GLY A 89 3.92 4.41 -16.26
N ILE A 90 3.50 5.29 -15.33
CA ILE A 90 4.41 6.21 -14.63
C ILE A 90 5.44 5.45 -13.78
N ALA A 91 5.00 4.43 -13.03
CA ALA A 91 5.89 3.62 -12.19
C ALA A 91 6.96 2.87 -12.99
N ASN A 92 6.58 2.36 -14.17
CA ASN A 92 7.47 1.58 -15.04
C ASN A 92 8.39 2.44 -15.91
N ALA A 93 8.04 3.70 -16.15
CA ALA A 93 8.86 4.60 -16.95
C ALA A 93 10.27 4.78 -16.35
N SER A 94 11.26 4.91 -17.23
CA SER A 94 12.62 5.26 -16.86
C SER A 94 12.71 6.73 -16.42
N ILE A 95 13.81 7.12 -15.78
CA ILE A 95 14.04 8.54 -15.42
C ILE A 95 14.10 9.41 -16.68
N GLU A 96 14.68 8.89 -17.76
CA GLU A 96 14.78 9.55 -19.06
C GLU A 96 13.39 9.74 -19.69
N GLU A 97 12.53 8.73 -19.61
CA GLU A 97 11.15 8.82 -20.11
C GLU A 97 10.31 9.80 -19.30
N LEU A 98 10.38 9.73 -17.97
CA LEU A 98 9.72 10.69 -17.08
C LEU A 98 10.20 12.12 -17.33
N SER A 99 11.50 12.30 -17.59
CA SER A 99 12.10 13.63 -17.81
C SER A 99 11.74 14.25 -19.17
N LYS A 100 11.17 13.48 -20.10
CA LYS A 100 10.61 14.03 -21.36
C LYS A 100 9.31 14.80 -21.10
N VAL A 101 8.60 14.50 -20.01
CA VAL A 101 7.36 15.17 -19.66
C VAL A 101 7.65 16.59 -19.18
N LYS A 102 7.06 17.59 -19.85
CA LYS A 102 7.25 19.01 -19.48
C LYS A 102 6.93 19.23 -18.01
N GLY A 103 7.89 19.78 -17.26
CA GLY A 103 7.76 20.09 -15.83
C GLY A 103 8.22 19.00 -14.88
N ILE A 104 8.69 17.87 -15.42
CA ILE A 104 9.37 16.79 -14.70
C ILE A 104 10.85 16.81 -15.09
N GLY A 105 11.69 17.37 -14.21
CA GLY A 105 13.14 17.20 -14.33
C GLY A 105 13.61 15.99 -13.52
N VAL A 106 14.91 15.71 -13.58
CA VAL A 106 15.57 14.59 -12.88
C VAL A 106 15.15 14.49 -11.40
N ALA A 107 15.08 15.63 -10.70
CA ALA A 107 14.68 15.65 -9.28
C ALA A 107 13.24 15.13 -9.05
N LYS A 108 12.28 15.56 -9.87
CA LYS A 108 10.87 15.10 -9.77
C LYS A 108 10.72 13.67 -10.28
N ALA A 109 11.47 13.28 -11.30
CA ALA A 109 11.49 11.90 -11.78
C ALA A 109 12.03 10.95 -10.69
N ALA A 110 13.16 11.28 -10.06
CA ALA A 110 13.71 10.52 -8.94
C ALA A 110 12.74 10.45 -7.75
N GLN A 111 12.06 11.56 -7.44
CA GLN A 111 11.04 11.60 -6.40
C GLN A 111 9.87 10.65 -6.68
N LEU A 112 9.39 10.59 -7.92
CA LEU A 112 8.35 9.64 -8.32
C LEU A 112 8.84 8.20 -8.19
N LYS A 113 10.04 7.88 -8.69
CA LYS A 113 10.63 6.54 -8.57
C LYS A 113 10.77 6.12 -7.11
N ALA A 114 11.26 7.00 -6.24
CA ALA A 114 11.35 6.73 -4.81
C ALA A 114 9.97 6.49 -4.18
N SER A 115 8.96 7.25 -4.57
CA SER A 115 7.59 7.11 -4.03
C SER A 115 6.96 5.76 -4.41
N PHE A 116 7.12 5.32 -5.67
CA PHE A 116 6.64 4.01 -6.09
C PHE A 116 7.42 2.86 -5.45
N GLU A 117 8.74 2.99 -5.33
CA GLU A 117 9.58 2.00 -4.68
C GLU A 117 9.23 1.82 -3.20
N LEU A 118 8.91 2.91 -2.48
CA LEU A 118 8.39 2.81 -1.12
C LEU A 118 7.08 2.01 -1.06
N GLY A 119 6.16 2.25 -2.00
CA GLY A 119 4.94 1.46 -2.13
C GLY A 119 5.22 -0.02 -2.38
N ASN A 120 6.17 -0.33 -3.28
CA ASN A 120 6.57 -1.70 -3.57
C ASN A 120 7.15 -2.39 -2.33
N ARG A 121 8.03 -1.74 -1.56
CA ARG A 121 8.62 -2.34 -0.34
C ARG A 121 7.61 -2.58 0.75
N VAL A 122 6.61 -1.70 0.88
CA VAL A 122 5.50 -1.92 1.82
C VAL A 122 4.69 -3.14 1.38
N GLU A 123 4.34 -3.25 0.11
CA GLU A 123 3.64 -4.43 -0.42
C GLU A 123 4.48 -5.71 -0.24
N GLU A 124 5.76 -5.66 -0.56
CA GLU A 124 6.70 -6.77 -0.37
C GLU A 124 6.78 -7.19 1.10
N SER A 125 6.79 -6.23 2.04
CA SER A 125 6.78 -6.54 3.48
C SER A 125 5.51 -7.28 3.91
N TYR A 126 4.34 -6.92 3.37
CA TYR A 126 3.10 -7.66 3.63
C TYR A 126 3.12 -9.06 3.03
N LEU A 127 3.77 -9.24 1.87
CA LEU A 127 3.94 -10.55 1.25
C LEU A 127 4.90 -11.42 2.06
N TYR A 128 6.04 -10.89 2.50
CA TYR A 128 6.96 -11.62 3.37
C TYR A 128 6.32 -11.98 4.71
N GLU A 129 5.57 -11.07 5.35
CA GLU A 129 4.85 -11.40 6.59
C GLU A 129 3.79 -12.48 6.39
N LYS A 130 3.20 -12.57 5.20
CA LYS A 130 2.27 -13.65 4.85
C LYS A 130 3.02 -14.95 4.56
N GLU A 131 4.10 -14.91 3.82
CA GLU A 131 4.93 -16.10 3.50
C GLU A 131 5.60 -16.69 4.74
N GLU A 132 6.15 -15.87 5.65
CA GLU A 132 6.68 -16.33 6.95
C GLU A 132 5.59 -16.99 7.82
N LYS A 133 4.33 -16.66 7.57
CA LYS A 133 3.17 -17.25 8.25
C LYS A 133 2.53 -18.39 7.47
N THR A 134 2.96 -18.70 6.25
CA THR A 134 2.45 -19.87 5.52
C THR A 134 3.05 -21.13 6.14
N VAL A 135 2.19 -22.07 6.55
CA VAL A 135 2.63 -23.38 7.01
C VAL A 135 2.53 -24.37 5.85
N ARG A 136 3.68 -24.77 5.30
CA ARG A 136 3.77 -25.76 4.21
C ARG A 136 4.34 -27.08 4.67
N THR A 137 5.19 -27.07 5.69
CA THR A 137 5.78 -28.28 6.29
C THR A 137 5.60 -28.30 7.82
N PRO A 138 5.76 -29.48 8.45
CA PRO A 138 5.78 -29.57 9.92
C PRO A 138 6.83 -28.66 10.57
N GLU A 139 7.97 -28.44 9.92
CA GLU A 139 9.04 -27.55 10.40
C GLU A 139 8.57 -26.08 10.46
N ASP A 140 7.76 -25.63 9.50
CA ASP A 140 7.16 -24.29 9.53
C ASP A 140 6.27 -24.13 10.78
N ALA A 141 5.41 -25.13 11.04
CA ALA A 141 4.54 -25.16 12.21
C ALA A 141 5.34 -25.12 13.53
N VAL A 142 6.41 -25.92 13.61
CA VAL A 142 7.34 -25.95 14.73
C VAL A 142 8.02 -24.59 14.92
N ASN A 143 8.55 -23.98 13.86
CA ASN A 143 9.27 -22.70 13.93
C ASN A 143 8.40 -21.57 14.48
N LEU A 144 7.09 -21.57 14.17
CA LEU A 144 6.13 -20.59 14.69
C LEU A 144 5.97 -20.65 16.22
N VAL A 145 6.10 -21.83 16.84
CA VAL A 145 5.87 -22.02 18.29
C VAL A 145 7.14 -22.33 19.09
N LYS A 146 8.24 -22.69 18.43
CA LYS A 146 9.50 -23.13 19.06
C LYS A 146 10.00 -22.14 20.10
N ARG A 147 10.01 -20.84 19.78
CA ARG A 147 10.43 -19.78 20.73
C ARG A 147 9.51 -19.67 21.93
N ARG A 148 8.20 -19.87 21.74
CA ARG A 148 7.17 -19.77 22.80
C ARG A 148 7.22 -20.97 23.76
N LEU A 149 7.50 -22.15 23.22
CA LEU A 149 7.57 -23.41 23.99
C LEU A 149 8.94 -23.66 24.62
N ARG A 150 10.00 -22.99 24.15
CA ARG A 150 11.36 -23.17 24.68
C ARG A 150 11.42 -22.91 26.19
N GLY A 151 11.88 -23.91 26.95
CA GLY A 151 12.07 -23.82 28.39
C GLY A 151 10.78 -23.91 29.23
N LYS A 152 9.64 -24.21 28.61
CA LYS A 152 8.39 -24.48 29.35
C LYS A 152 8.48 -25.84 30.05
N LYS A 153 8.21 -25.83 31.36
CA LYS A 153 8.27 -27.02 32.25
C LYS A 153 6.93 -27.75 32.40
N ARG A 154 5.86 -27.22 31.79
CA ARG A 154 4.53 -27.84 31.74
C ARG A 154 4.22 -28.20 30.29
N GLU A 155 3.34 -29.16 30.07
CA GLU A 155 2.85 -29.45 28.72
C GLU A 155 1.89 -28.34 28.32
N HIS A 156 2.12 -27.76 27.15
CA HIS A 156 1.24 -26.80 26.49
C HIS A 156 0.68 -27.49 25.26
N PHE A 157 -0.63 -27.46 25.08
CA PHE A 157 -1.29 -27.88 23.85
C PHE A 157 -1.75 -26.63 23.10
N ILE A 158 -1.24 -26.44 21.89
CA ILE A 158 -1.40 -25.25 21.07
C ILE A 158 -2.07 -25.62 19.74
N ALA A 159 -2.99 -24.79 19.28
CA ALA A 159 -3.55 -24.83 17.94
C ALA A 159 -3.06 -23.64 17.11
N LEU A 160 -2.44 -23.92 15.96
CA LEU A 160 -2.22 -22.94 14.89
C LEU A 160 -3.45 -22.93 14.00
N LEU A 161 -4.13 -21.79 13.93
CA LEU A 161 -5.35 -21.63 13.17
C LEU A 161 -5.01 -21.03 11.81
N LEU A 162 -5.40 -21.71 10.73
CA LEU A 162 -4.95 -21.39 9.37
C LEU A 162 -6.10 -20.93 8.46
N ASP A 163 -5.79 -20.06 7.50
CA ASP A 163 -6.71 -19.69 6.43
C ASP A 163 -6.76 -20.74 5.29
N THR A 164 -7.56 -20.49 4.25
CA THR A 164 -7.70 -21.39 3.08
C THR A 164 -6.43 -21.56 2.25
N ARG A 165 -5.40 -20.76 2.50
CA ARG A 165 -4.09 -20.80 1.85
C ARG A 165 -2.98 -21.25 2.82
N SER A 166 -3.35 -21.83 3.96
CA SER A 166 -2.44 -22.27 5.02
C SER A 166 -1.63 -21.15 5.67
N HIS A 167 -2.09 -19.90 5.64
CA HIS A 167 -1.46 -18.83 6.44
C HIS A 167 -1.95 -18.89 7.87
N LEU A 168 -1.03 -18.69 8.82
CA LEU A 168 -1.34 -18.53 10.23
C LEU A 168 -2.21 -17.28 10.44
N ILE A 169 -3.46 -17.51 10.82
CA ILE A 169 -4.38 -16.47 11.32
C ILE A 169 -3.96 -16.09 12.73
N THR A 170 -3.86 -17.10 13.61
CA THR A 170 -3.46 -16.92 15.01
C THR A 170 -2.99 -18.24 15.63
N THR A 171 -2.35 -18.13 16.79
CA THR A 171 -1.93 -19.26 17.64
C THR A 171 -2.73 -19.22 18.94
N SER A 172 -3.51 -20.27 19.21
CA SER A 172 -4.32 -20.40 20.43
C SER A 172 -3.74 -21.47 21.35
N GLU A 173 -3.52 -21.12 22.63
CA GLU A 173 -3.15 -22.09 23.66
C GLU A 173 -4.42 -22.71 24.24
N ILE A 174 -4.63 -23.99 23.96
CA ILE A 174 -5.86 -24.71 24.26
C ILE A 174 -5.82 -25.27 25.69
N SER A 175 -4.67 -25.76 26.14
CA SER A 175 -4.50 -26.26 27.51
C SER A 175 -3.04 -26.17 27.99
N ILE A 176 -2.86 -26.14 29.33
CA ILE A 176 -1.56 -26.19 30.01
C ILE A 176 -1.68 -27.14 31.20
N GLY A 177 -0.87 -28.20 31.30
CA GLY A 177 -1.02 -29.17 32.40
C GLY A 177 -0.12 -30.41 32.32
N SER A 178 -0.49 -31.46 33.05
CA SER A 178 0.08 -32.81 32.96
C SER A 178 -0.98 -33.77 32.43
N LEU A 179 -0.58 -34.67 31.52
CA LEU A 179 -1.31 -35.83 30.96
C LEU A 179 -2.31 -36.50 31.92
N ASP A 180 -3.56 -36.03 31.94
CA ASP A 180 -4.71 -36.80 32.41
C ASP A 180 -5.93 -36.57 31.49
N THR A 181 -6.20 -37.62 30.69
CA THR A 181 -7.41 -38.01 29.92
C THR A 181 -8.11 -37.08 28.91
N SER A 182 -7.79 -35.80 28.76
CA SER A 182 -8.23 -35.07 27.54
C SER A 182 -7.44 -33.77 27.31
N ILE A 183 -6.25 -33.90 26.70
CA ILE A 183 -5.34 -32.78 26.40
C ILE A 183 -6.03 -31.68 25.56
N ALA A 184 -7.05 -32.05 24.80
CA ALA A 184 -7.75 -31.16 23.87
C ALA A 184 -9.23 -31.52 23.79
N HIS A 185 -10.06 -30.97 24.69
CA HIS A 185 -11.50 -31.15 24.55
C HIS A 185 -11.96 -30.49 23.24
N PRO A 186 -12.63 -31.20 22.30
CA PRO A 186 -12.99 -30.65 20.99
C PRO A 186 -13.74 -29.31 21.07
N ARG A 187 -14.60 -29.14 22.09
CA ARG A 187 -15.28 -27.87 22.41
C ARG A 187 -14.33 -26.66 22.52
N GLU A 188 -13.19 -26.81 23.21
CA GLU A 188 -12.24 -25.70 23.41
C GLU A 188 -11.51 -25.40 22.10
N VAL A 189 -11.14 -26.44 21.34
CA VAL A 189 -10.52 -26.30 20.01
C VAL A 189 -11.44 -25.61 19.01
N PHE A 190 -12.67 -26.12 18.86
CA PHE A 190 -13.62 -25.59 17.89
C PHE A 190 -14.07 -24.17 18.23
N LYS A 191 -14.15 -23.81 19.52
CA LYS A 191 -14.45 -22.45 19.94
C LYS A 191 -13.41 -21.47 19.37
N GLU A 192 -12.13 -21.77 19.52
CA GLU A 192 -11.04 -20.95 19.00
C GLU A 192 -11.02 -20.93 17.47
N ALA A 193 -11.15 -22.10 16.83
CA ALA A 193 -11.17 -22.23 15.37
C ALA A 193 -12.32 -21.44 14.71
N ILE A 194 -13.55 -21.56 15.25
CA ILE A 194 -14.72 -20.84 14.75
C ILE A 194 -14.57 -19.34 14.98
N SER A 195 -14.11 -18.93 16.17
CA SER A 195 -13.91 -17.50 16.47
C SER A 195 -12.88 -16.85 15.55
N ALA A 196 -11.86 -17.60 15.12
CA ALA A 196 -10.85 -17.13 14.18
C ALA A 196 -11.25 -17.29 12.70
N SER A 197 -12.43 -17.87 12.41
CA SER A 197 -12.83 -18.26 11.05
C SER A 197 -11.78 -19.13 10.34
N ALA A 198 -11.17 -20.05 11.09
CA ALA A 198 -10.12 -20.93 10.60
C ALA A 198 -10.66 -21.93 9.57
N ASN A 199 -9.91 -22.13 8.49
CA ASN A 199 -10.17 -23.19 7.52
C ASN A 199 -9.61 -24.54 7.99
N SER A 200 -8.45 -24.52 8.63
CA SER A 200 -7.80 -25.71 9.20
C SER A 200 -7.04 -25.37 10.48
N CYS A 201 -6.67 -26.38 11.25
CA CYS A 201 -5.93 -26.26 12.50
C CYS A 201 -4.74 -27.21 12.48
N ILE A 202 -3.60 -26.77 13.01
CA ILE A 202 -2.46 -27.65 13.30
C ILE A 202 -2.26 -27.68 14.81
N PHE A 203 -2.20 -28.88 15.37
CA PHE A 203 -1.96 -29.05 16.80
C PHE A 203 -0.48 -29.27 17.09
N ILE A 204 0.00 -28.70 18.20
CA ILE A 204 1.37 -28.84 18.66
C ILE A 204 1.37 -28.93 20.18
N HIS A 205 2.11 -29.88 20.74
CA HIS A 205 2.43 -29.89 22.17
C HIS A 205 3.94 -29.96 22.44
N ASN A 206 4.37 -29.54 23.63
CA ASN A 206 5.72 -29.78 24.14
C ASN A 206 5.71 -30.83 25.26
N HIS A 207 6.75 -31.67 25.32
CA HIS A 207 7.00 -32.58 26.45
C HIS A 207 8.13 -32.06 27.35
N PRO A 208 7.86 -31.67 28.61
CA PRO A 208 8.84 -31.13 29.54
C PRO A 208 9.96 -32.09 29.96
N SER A 209 9.73 -33.41 29.82
CA SER A 209 10.65 -34.47 30.27
C SER A 209 11.87 -34.64 29.36
N GLY A 210 11.87 -34.05 28.15
CA GLY A 210 13.02 -34.05 27.25
C GLY A 210 13.47 -35.44 26.81
N ASN A 211 12.58 -36.44 26.80
CA ASN A 211 12.86 -37.76 26.25
C ASN A 211 12.19 -37.86 24.86
N PRO A 212 12.93 -37.65 23.75
CA PRO A 212 12.41 -37.83 22.41
C PRO A 212 12.57 -39.30 22.05
N THR A 213 11.49 -40.07 21.97
CA THR A 213 11.58 -41.42 21.41
C THR A 213 10.33 -41.77 20.63
N PRO A 214 10.39 -41.61 19.30
CA PRO A 214 9.55 -42.36 18.39
C PRO A 214 10.48 -43.03 17.39
N SER A 215 11.23 -44.07 17.79
CA SER A 215 12.18 -44.76 16.90
C SER A 215 13.06 -43.82 16.04
N GLY A 216 13.94 -43.05 16.68
CA GLY A 216 15.08 -42.39 16.03
C GLY A 216 14.79 -41.09 15.28
N ASP A 217 14.55 -39.99 16.03
CA ASP A 217 15.16 -38.67 15.77
C ASP A 217 14.82 -37.71 16.92
N GLU A 218 15.79 -36.87 17.31
CA GLU A 218 15.72 -35.95 18.46
C GLU A 218 14.76 -34.76 18.22
N ASN A 219 13.44 -34.95 18.35
CA ASN A 219 12.43 -33.88 18.22
C ASN A 219 11.67 -33.60 19.53
N LEU A 220 11.68 -32.34 19.98
CA LEU A 220 10.99 -31.86 21.21
C LEU A 220 9.48 -31.61 21.03
N LEU A 221 8.92 -31.93 19.87
CA LEU A 221 7.53 -31.64 19.47
C LEU A 221 7.07 -32.82 18.60
N GLU A 222 6.22 -33.71 19.11
CA GLU A 222 6.00 -35.02 18.47
C GLU A 222 4.66 -35.22 17.74
N ASP A 223 3.62 -34.42 17.96
CA ASP A 223 2.37 -34.60 17.19
C ASP A 223 1.95 -33.33 16.45
N VAL A 224 2.40 -33.19 15.20
CA VAL A 224 1.73 -32.32 14.21
C VAL A 224 0.60 -33.14 13.59
N VAL A 225 -0.59 -33.06 14.19
CA VAL A 225 -1.81 -33.56 13.55
C VAL A 225 -2.32 -32.46 12.62
N LEU A 226 -2.22 -32.71 11.31
CA LEU A 226 -2.81 -31.91 10.24
C LEU A 226 -4.31 -32.19 10.06
#